data_AF-A0A6A8AKP7-F1
#
_entry.id   AF-A0A6A8AKP7-F1
#
_cell.length_a   1.000
_cell.length_b   1.000
_cell.length_c   1.000
_cell.angle_alpha   90.00
_cell.angle_beta   90.00
_cell.angle_gamma   90.00
#
_symmetry.space_group_name_H-M   'P 1'
#
loop_
_entity.id
_entity.type
_entity.pdbx_description
1 polymer ?
#
loop_
_entity_poly.entity_id
_entity_poly.type
_entity_poly.pdbx_seq_one_letter_code
_entity_poly.pdbx_strand_id
1 'polypeptide(L)'
;MWAIWRPDAKAVLMNKKARASLARYFAVMEDDKPAKFLIAKKLSTTFNKNDSLTKLWKLHEQLTEDFCSLETEIDTRQKSLEELYTPEKSFFDLK
;
A
#
# COMPACT_ATOMS: atom_id res chain seq x y z
N MET A 1 -6.75 -25.57 -12.77
CA MET A 1 -7.16 -25.68 -14.19
C MET A 1 -6.57 -24.57 -15.07
N TRP A 2 -6.66 -23.28 -14.71
CA TRP A 2 -6.12 -22.17 -15.52
C TRP A 2 -4.62 -22.27 -15.85
N ALA A 3 -3.80 -22.78 -14.93
CA ALA A 3 -2.36 -22.90 -15.12
C ALA A 3 -1.94 -23.89 -16.22
N ILE A 4 -2.84 -24.81 -16.62
CA ILE A 4 -2.62 -25.71 -17.78
C ILE A 4 -2.81 -24.93 -19.08
N TRP A 5 -3.76 -24.00 -19.13
CA TRP A 5 -4.08 -23.18 -20.30
C TRP A 5 -3.14 -21.98 -20.47
N ARG A 6 -2.48 -21.54 -19.38
CA ARG A 6 -1.52 -20.43 -19.37
C ARG A 6 -0.22 -20.81 -18.66
N PRO A 7 0.56 -21.73 -19.25
CA PRO A 7 1.86 -22.13 -18.70
C PRO A 7 2.84 -20.94 -18.67
N ASP A 8 2.69 -20.00 -19.60
CA ASP A 8 3.41 -18.72 -19.65
C ASP A 8 3.16 -17.88 -18.39
N ALA A 9 1.90 -17.71 -18.00
CA ALA A 9 1.54 -16.96 -16.80
C ALA A 9 2.07 -17.64 -15.53
N LYS A 10 2.03 -18.97 -15.48
CA LYS A 10 2.64 -19.74 -14.39
C LYS A 10 4.16 -19.55 -14.33
N ALA A 11 4.84 -19.53 -15.48
CA ALA A 11 6.28 -19.36 -15.55
C ALA A 11 6.72 -17.98 -15.03
N VAL A 12 5.95 -16.93 -15.30
CA VAL A 12 6.23 -15.57 -14.79
C VAL A 12 6.22 -15.52 -13.26
N LEU A 13 5.37 -16.30 -12.58
CA LEU A 13 5.31 -16.34 -11.11
C LEU A 13 6.61 -16.83 -10.47
N MET A 14 7.40 -17.63 -11.21
CA MET A 14 8.70 -18.16 -10.77
C MET A 14 9.89 -17.40 -11.37
N ASN A 15 9.63 -16.44 -12.26
CA ASN A 15 10.69 -15.70 -12.91
C ASN A 15 11.39 -14.75 -11.91
N LYS A 16 12.69 -14.95 -11.70
CA LYS A 16 13.49 -14.17 -10.76
C LYS A 16 13.45 -12.66 -11.03
N LYS A 17 13.51 -12.26 -12.30
CA LYS A 17 13.46 -10.84 -12.69
C LYS A 17 12.10 -10.23 -12.38
N ALA A 18 11.01 -10.94 -12.69
CA ALA A 18 9.66 -10.48 -12.37
C ALA A 18 9.47 -10.31 -10.85
N ARG A 19 9.89 -11.29 -10.05
CA ARG A 19 9.80 -11.23 -8.58
C ARG A 19 10.64 -10.09 -8.00
N ALA A 20 11.85 -9.86 -8.52
CA ALA A 20 12.71 -8.75 -8.08
C ALA A 20 12.11 -7.38 -8.44
N SER A 21 11.60 -7.22 -9.67
CA SER A 21 11.04 -5.94 -10.14
C SER A 21 9.67 -5.62 -9.53
N LEU A 22 8.90 -6.63 -9.12
CA LEU A 22 7.53 -6.47 -8.60
C LEU A 22 7.40 -7.05 -7.18
N ALA A 23 8.44 -6.90 -6.35
CA ALA A 23 8.52 -7.53 -5.03
C ALA A 23 7.27 -7.29 -4.17
N ARG A 24 6.74 -6.06 -4.15
CA ARG A 24 5.52 -5.72 -3.40
C ARG A 24 4.29 -6.45 -3.93
N TYR A 25 4.14 -6.58 -5.25
CA TYR A 25 2.99 -7.27 -5.85
C TYR A 25 2.97 -8.74 -5.43
N PHE A 26 4.11 -9.42 -5.52
CA PHE A 26 4.22 -10.82 -5.09
C PHE A 26 4.01 -10.99 -3.60
N ALA A 27 4.57 -10.11 -2.76
CA ALA A 27 4.36 -10.16 -1.32
C ALA A 27 2.87 -9.98 -0.94
N VAL A 28 2.12 -9.15 -1.67
CA VAL A 28 0.67 -9.01 -1.49
C VAL A 28 -0.08 -10.24 -1.99
N MET A 29 0.30 -10.77 -3.15
CA MET A 29 -0.32 -11.97 -3.73
C MET A 29 -0.13 -13.22 -2.86
N GLU A 30 0.99 -13.28 -2.12
CA GLU A 30 1.37 -14.38 -1.23
C GLU A 30 0.95 -14.14 0.24
N ASP A 31 0.13 -13.13 0.52
CA ASP A 31 -0.34 -12.74 1.86
C ASP A 31 0.79 -12.42 2.87
N ASP A 32 2.01 -12.13 2.39
CA ASP A 32 3.15 -11.74 3.22
C ASP A 32 3.06 -10.27 3.68
N LYS A 33 2.58 -9.39 2.79
CA LYS A 33 2.46 -7.95 3.08
C LYS A 33 1.12 -7.40 2.65
N PRO A 34 0.53 -6.44 3.38
CA PRO A 34 -0.70 -5.81 2.93
C PRO A 34 -0.48 -4.89 1.73
N ALA A 35 -1.52 -4.79 0.91
CA ALA A 35 -1.55 -3.81 -0.18
C ALA A 35 -1.42 -2.38 0.37
N LYS A 36 -0.65 -1.52 -0.32
CA LYS A 36 -0.37 -0.16 0.13
C LYS A 36 -1.62 0.68 0.42
N PHE A 37 -2.70 0.46 -0.34
CA PHE A 37 -3.96 1.19 -0.11
C PHE A 37 -4.62 0.81 1.22
N LEU A 38 -4.43 -0.41 1.71
CA LEU A 38 -4.93 -0.83 3.03
C LEU A 38 -4.20 -0.10 4.15
N ILE A 39 -2.88 0.08 4.01
CA ILE A 39 -2.06 0.89 4.93
C ILE A 39 -2.50 2.36 4.87
N ALA A 40 -2.65 2.93 3.68
CA ALA A 40 -3.05 4.33 3.49
C ALA A 40 -4.42 4.65 4.12
N LYS A 41 -5.34 3.68 4.15
CA LYS A 41 -6.64 3.80 4.83
C LYS A 41 -6.54 3.90 6.35
N LYS A 42 -5.44 3.44 6.96
CA LYS A 42 -5.22 3.53 8.42
C LYS A 42 -4.58 4.83 8.86
N LEU A 43 -4.00 5.58 7.93
CA LEU A 43 -3.36 6.86 8.23
C LEU A 43 -4.40 7.97 8.28
N SER A 44 -4.79 8.38 9.49
CA SER A 44 -5.81 9.40 9.74
C SER A 44 -5.36 10.77 9.25
N THR A 45 -6.27 11.51 8.61
CA THR A 45 -6.01 12.90 8.22
C THR A 45 -7.27 13.74 8.15
N THR A 46 -7.11 15.04 8.37
CA THR A 46 -8.20 16.01 8.33
C THR A 46 -7.92 17.02 7.23
N PHE A 47 -8.72 16.98 6.18
CA PHE A 47 -8.69 17.96 5.09
C PHE A 47 -10.09 18.34 4.65
N ASN A 48 -10.19 19.51 4.01
CA ASN A 48 -11.38 19.95 3.31
C ASN A 48 -11.14 19.85 1.80
N LYS A 49 -12.10 19.29 1.06
CA LYS A 49 -12.03 19.22 -0.40
C LYS A 49 -11.98 20.60 -1.07
N ASN A 50 -12.41 21.63 -0.36
CA ASN A 50 -12.39 23.03 -0.80
C ASN A 50 -11.11 23.76 -0.37
N ASP A 51 -10.17 23.11 0.31
CA ASP A 51 -8.86 23.69 0.59
C ASP A 51 -8.12 24.02 -0.72
N SER A 52 -7.22 25.00 -0.68
CA SER A 52 -6.42 25.34 -1.86
C SER A 52 -5.55 24.15 -2.29
N LEU A 53 -5.35 24.00 -3.60
CA LEU A 53 -4.54 22.93 -4.16
C LEU A 53 -3.13 22.89 -3.55
N THR A 54 -2.51 24.06 -3.33
CA THR A 54 -1.20 24.18 -2.68
C THR A 54 -1.21 23.61 -1.26
N LYS A 55 -2.28 23.85 -0.49
CA LYS A 55 -2.41 23.30 0.87
C LYS A 55 -2.60 21.79 0.84
N LEU A 56 -3.41 21.28 -0.09
CA LEU A 56 -3.63 19.84 -0.26
C LEU A 56 -2.34 19.11 -0.65
N TRP A 57 -1.54 19.66 -1.58
CA TRP A 57 -0.25 19.08 -1.95
C TRP A 57 0.76 19.06 -0.80
N LYS A 58 0.86 20.17 -0.04
CA LYS A 58 1.74 20.22 1.13
C LYS A 58 1.34 19.17 2.18
N LEU A 59 0.04 18.99 2.41
CA LEU A 59 -0.47 17.96 3.30
C LEU A 59 -0.17 16.55 2.76
N HIS A 60 -0.34 16.34 1.46
CA HIS A 60 -0.04 15.07 0.82
C HIS A 60 1.45 14.70 0.95
N GLU A 61 2.37 15.65 0.76
CA GLU A 61 3.81 15.44 0.95
C GLU A 61 4.11 14.97 2.37
N GLN A 62 3.58 15.67 3.39
CA GLN A 62 3.75 15.29 4.79
C GLN A 62 3.20 13.88 5.06
N LEU A 63 1.98 13.59 4.62
CA LEU A 63 1.37 12.27 4.81
C LEU A 63 2.08 11.17 4.04
N THR A 64 2.79 11.49 2.95
CA THR A 64 3.61 10.51 2.22
C THR A 64 4.80 10.06 3.06
N GLU A 65 5.43 10.97 3.82
CA GLU A 65 6.50 10.64 4.74
C GLU A 65 6.00 9.76 5.91
N ASP A 66 4.85 10.15 6.48
CA ASP A 66 4.18 9.36 7.53
C ASP A 66 3.78 7.97 7.01
N PHE A 67 3.28 7.88 5.78
CA PHE A 67 2.93 6.63 5.13
C PHE A 67 4.15 5.72 4.94
N CYS A 68 5.28 6.25 4.47
CA CYS A 68 6.51 5.48 4.30
C CYS A 68 7.02 4.91 5.64
N SER A 69 6.91 5.69 6.71
CA SER A 69 7.26 5.26 8.06
C SER A 69 6.34 4.12 8.53
N LEU A 70 5.02 4.30 8.40
CA LEU A 70 4.04 3.27 8.75
C LEU A 70 4.17 2.00 7.89
N GLU A 71 4.42 2.14 6.58
CA GLU A 71 4.67 1.01 5.69
C GLU A 71 5.88 0.19 6.16
N THR A 72 6.95 0.86 6.60
CA THR A 72 8.15 0.19 7.12
C THR A 72 7.87 -0.55 8.43
N GLU A 73 7.15 0.07 9.37
CA GLU A 73 6.75 -0.57 10.64
C GLU A 73 5.89 -1.82 10.41
N ILE A 74 4.93 -1.76 9.48
CA ILE A 74 4.07 -2.90 9.13
C ILE A 74 4.87 -3.99 8.41
N ASP A 75 5.69 -3.61 7.43
CA ASP A 75 6.52 -4.54 6.68
C ASP A 75 7.54 -5.28 7.56
N THR A 76 8.00 -4.63 8.64
CA THR A 76 8.91 -5.22 9.64
C THR A 76 8.18 -5.90 10.80
N ARG A 77 6.85 -6.03 10.72
CA ARG A 77 5.97 -6.65 11.74
C ARG A 77 6.05 -5.97 13.12
N GLN A 78 6.51 -4.72 13.19
CA GLN A 78 6.51 -3.93 14.42
C GLN A 78 5.10 -3.46 14.79
N LYS A 79 4.23 -3.26 13.79
CA LYS A 79 2.81 -2.96 13.96
C LYS A 79 1.97 -3.92 13.13
N SER A 80 0.86 -4.35 13.71
CA SER A 80 -0.18 -5.11 13.03
C SER A 80 -1.18 -4.16 12.36
N LEU A 81 -1.52 -4.42 11.10
CA LEU A 81 -2.47 -3.57 10.36
C LEU A 81 -3.89 -3.69 10.96
N GLU A 82 -4.22 -4.88 11.46
CA GLU A 82 -5.51 -5.25 12.03
C GLU A 82 -5.78 -4.53 13.35
N GLU A 83 -4.73 -4.19 14.10
CA GLU A 83 -4.81 -3.46 15.37
C GLU A 83 -5.01 -1.96 15.19
N LEU A 84 -4.73 -1.43 13.99
CA LEU A 84 -4.91 -0.01 13.70
C LEU A 84 -6.39 0.32 13.49
N TYR A 85 -6.86 1.37 14.15
CA TYR A 85 -8.17 1.95 13.91
C TYR A 85 -8.31 2.42 12.46
N THR A 86 -9.51 2.28 11.88
CA THR A 86 -9.83 2.80 10.54
C THR A 86 -10.52 4.15 10.68
N PRO A 87 -9.85 5.27 10.36
CA PRO A 87 -10.44 6.60 10.39
C PRO A 87 -11.50 6.82 9.31
N GLU A 88 -12.40 7.79 9.53
CA GLU A 88 -13.41 8.20 8.55
C GLU A 88 -12.77 8.91 7.34
N LYS A 89 -11.74 9.71 7.59
CA LYS A 89 -10.91 10.35 6.57
C LYS A 89 -9.47 9.92 6.73
N SER A 90 -8.88 9.45 5.64
CA SER A 90 -7.56 8.87 5.61
C SER A 90 -6.70 9.47 4.50
N PHE A 91 -5.40 9.19 4.55
CA PHE A 91 -4.48 9.57 3.47
C PHE A 91 -4.92 9.00 2.11
N PHE A 92 -5.57 7.83 2.12
CA PHE A 92 -6.13 7.26 0.90
C PHE A 92 -7.20 8.15 0.26
N ASP A 93 -7.94 8.93 1.04
CA ASP A 93 -9.01 9.82 0.54
C ASP A 93 -8.46 11.14 -0.03
N LEU A 94 -7.22 11.49 0.32
CA LEU A 94 -6.52 12.66 -0.21
C LEU A 94 -5.78 12.36 -1.53
N LYS A 95 -5.43 11.09 -1.76
CA LYS A 95 -4.65 10.60 -2.90
C LYS A 95 -5.49 10.47 -4.17
#